data_AF-A0A3C2DWX0-F1
#
_entry.id   AF-A0A3C2DWX0-F1
#
_cell.length_a   1.000
_cell.length_b   1.000
_cell.length_c   1.000
_cell.angle_alpha   90.00
_cell.angle_beta   90.00
_cell.angle_gamma   90.00
#
_symmetry.space_group_name_H-M   'P 1'
#
loop_
_entity.id
_entity.type
_entity.pdbx_description
1 polymer ?
#
loop_
_entity_poly.entity_id
_entity_poly.type
_entity_poly.pdbx_seq_one_letter_code
_entity_poly.pdbx_strand_id
1 'polypeptide(L)' 'MAEAAIRLVDKDDMDKEKALEAALGQIERSFGKGSIMK' A
#
# COMPACT_ATOMS: atom_id res chain seq x y z
N MET A 1 -2.17 22.20 -29.02
CA MET A 1 -2.86 21.54 -27.90
C MET A 1 -1.90 20.48 -27.37
N ALA A 2 -1.23 20.75 -26.24
CA ALA A 2 -0.36 19.75 -25.62
C ALA A 2 -1.26 18.77 -24.88
N GLU A 3 -1.36 17.55 -25.40
CA GLU A 3 -2.15 16.47 -24.79
C GLU A 3 -1.47 16.09 -23.49
N ALA A 4 -2.00 16.57 -22.36
CA ALA A 4 -1.52 16.20 -21.05
C ALA A 4 -1.69 14.68 -20.91
N ALA A 5 -0.58 13.95 -20.98
CA ALA A 5 -0.52 12.52 -20.72
C ALA A 5 -0.77 12.26 -19.22
N ILE A 6 -2.00 12.49 -18.77
CA ILE A 6 -2.44 12.06 -17.45
C ILE A 6 -2.60 10.55 -17.54
N ARG A 7 -1.52 9.84 -17.20
CA ARG A 7 -1.59 8.42 -16.89
C ARG A 7 -2.50 8.29 -15.68
N LEU A 8 -3.70 7.76 -15.89
CA LEU A 8 -4.51 7.21 -14.81
C LEU A 8 -3.73 6.00 -14.28
N VAL A 9 -2.77 6.26 -13.41
CA VAL A 9 -2.11 5.22 -12.64
C VAL A 9 -3.18 4.73 -11.69
N ASP A 10 -3.63 3.48 -11.89
CA ASP A 10 -4.70 2.83 -11.14
C ASP A 10 -4.56 3.13 -9.64
N LYS A 11 -5.34 4.12 -9.21
CA LYS A 11 -5.33 4.67 -7.84
C LYS A 11 -5.59 3.57 -6.82
N ASP A 12 -6.36 2.57 -7.26
CA ASP A 12 -6.75 1.39 -6.50
C ASP A 12 -5.56 0.51 -6.09
N ASP A 13 -4.53 0.34 -6.91
CA ASP A 13 -3.42 -0.55 -6.57
C ASP A 13 -2.46 0.10 -5.58
N MET A 14 -2.21 1.40 -5.73
CA MET A 14 -1.42 2.16 -4.75
C MET A 14 -2.13 2.25 -3.39
N ASP A 15 -3.46 2.42 -3.39
CA ASP A 15 -4.26 2.46 -2.16
C ASP A 15 -4.33 1.09 -1.48
N LYS A 16 -4.39 -0.02 -2.24
CA LYS A 16 -4.29 -1.39 -1.71
C LYS A 16 -2.94 -1.66 -1.06
N GLU A 17 -1.83 -1.34 -1.72
CA GLU A 17 -0.50 -1.57 -1.16
C GLU A 17 -0.29 -0.78 0.14
N LYS A 18 -0.77 0.47 0.17
CA LYS A 18 -0.71 1.31 1.37
C LYS A 18 -1.58 0.78 2.51
N ALA A 19 -2.79 0.31 2.21
CA ALA A 19 -3.67 -0.31 3.18
C ALA A 19 -3.07 -1.61 3.72
N LEU A 20 -2.43 -2.40 2.86
CA LEU A 20 -1.73 -3.62 3.22
C LEU A 20 -0.56 -3.31 4.17
N GLU A 21 0.32 -2.38 3.83
CA GLU A 21 1.46 -2.00 4.68
C GLU A 21 1.00 -1.47 6.05
N ALA A 22 -0.05 -0.65 6.08
CA ALA A 22 -0.65 -0.17 7.32
C ALA A 22 -1.17 -1.32 8.19
N ALA A 23 -1.86 -2.30 7.59
CA ALA A 23 -2.38 -3.47 8.29
C ALA A 23 -1.25 -4.36 8.84
N LEU A 24 -0.22 -4.63 8.03
CA LEU A 24 0.96 -5.40 8.46
C LEU A 24 1.66 -4.73 9.65
N GLY A 25 1.84 -3.40 9.59
CA GLY A 25 2.42 -2.64 10.70
C GLY A 25 1.57 -2.64 11.97
N GLN A 26 0.23 -2.70 11.86
CA GLN A 26 -0.64 -2.88 13.03
C GLN A 26 -0.46 -4.27 13.66
N ILE A 27 -0.31 -5.31 12.83
CA ILE A 27 -0.10 -6.69 13.30
C ILE A 27 1.25 -6.79 14.03
N GLU A 28 2.34 -6.27 13.47
CA GLU A 28 3.65 -6.29 14.14
C GLU A 28 3.67 -5.53 15.47
N ARG A 29 2.96 -4.40 15.56
CA ARG A 29 2.82 -3.67 16.84
C ARG A 29 2.01 -4.43 17.88
N SER A 30 0.99 -5.16 17.44
CA SER A 30 0.06 -5.86 18.34
C SER A 30 0.62 -7.20 18.83
N PHE A 31 1.39 -7.90 17.99
CA PHE A 31 1.83 -9.28 18.25
C PHE A 31 3.35 -9.44 18.40
N GLY A 32 4.13 -8.39 18.09
CA GLY A 32 5.59 -8.39 18.20
C GLY A 32 6.29 -8.41 16.83
N LYS A 33 7.57 -8.06 16.83
CA LYS A 33 8.39 -8.11 15.61
C LYS A 33 8.55 -9.57 15.16
N GLY A 34 8.28 -9.85 13.89
CA GLY A 34 8.35 -11.19 13.31
C GLY A 34 7.04 -12.00 13.37
N SER A 35 5.93 -11.41 13.83
CA SER A 35 4.61 -12.06 13.77
C SER A 35 4.09 -12.30 12.36
N ILE A 36 4.66 -11.61 11.37
CA ILE A 36 4.46 -11.86 9.94
C ILE A 36 5.82 -12.22 9.35
N MET A 37 5.87 -13.35 8.64
CA MET A 37 6.99 -13.70 7.77
C MET A 37 6.48 -13.69 6.33
N LYS A 38 7.31 -13.19 5.42
CA LYS A 38 7.02 -13.11 3.98
C LYS A 38 7.18 -14.46 3.30
#